data_AF-A0A383CXI6-F1
#
_entry.id   AF-A0A383CXI6-F1
#
_cell.length_a   1.000
_cell.length_b   1.000
_cell.length_c   1.000
_cell.angle_alpha   90.00
_cell.angle_beta   90.00
_cell.angle_gamma   90.00
#
_symmetry.space_group_name_H-M   'P 1'
#
loop_
_entity.id
_entity.type
_entity.pdbx_description
1 polymer ?
#
loop_
_entity_poly.entity_id
_entity_poly.type
_entity_poly.pdbx_seq_one_letter_code
_entity_poly.pdbx_strand_id
1 'polypeptide(L)' 'MKLLDKAKQGWENIWLPRLQEGKTKVELERDKKYETNWVWYHTVLAVELFVCGILLLWIAIVLTIGLIII' A
#
# COMPACT_ATOMS: atom_id res chain seq x y z
N MET A 1 18.92 -7.45 6.38
CA MET A 1 18.52 -6.67 5.19
C MET A 1 18.03 -7.54 4.03
N LYS A 2 18.66 -8.68 3.69
CA LYS A 2 18.22 -9.56 2.57
C LYS A 2 16.76 -10.06 2.57
N LEU A 3 16.08 -10.11 3.71
CA LEU A 3 14.69 -10.59 3.80
C LEU A 3 13.66 -9.53 3.38
N LEU A 4 13.89 -8.27 3.76
CA LEU A 4 13.03 -7.15 3.38
C LEU A 4 13.13 -6.88 1.88
N ASP A 5 14.34 -6.99 1.32
CA ASP A 5 14.56 -6.83 -0.12
C ASP A 5 13.81 -7.91 -0.93
N LYS A 6 13.79 -9.16 -0.45
CA LYS A 6 13.02 -10.24 -1.08
C LYS A 6 11.52 -10.02 -0.99
N ALA A 7 11.02 -9.59 0.16
CA ALA A 7 9.60 -9.28 0.34
C ALA A 7 9.18 -8.11 -0.57
N LYS A 8 10.00 -7.05 -0.63
CA LYS A 8 9.82 -5.90 -1.51
C LYS A 8 9.78 -6.31 -2.98
N GLN A 9 10.74 -7.11 -3.44
CA GLN A 9 10.76 -7.61 -4.82
C GLN A 9 9.56 -8.52 -5.13
N GLY A 10 9.16 -9.38 -4.19
CA GLY A 10 7.96 -10.20 -4.33
C GLY A 10 6.69 -9.36 -4.48
N TRP A 11 6.57 -8.31 -3.67
CA TRP A 11 5.45 -7.36 -3.73
C TRP A 11 5.42 -6.61 -5.07
N GLU A 12 6.55 -6.04 -5.46
CA GLU A 12 6.69 -5.32 -6.73
C GLU A 12 6.35 -6.23 -7.92
N ASN A 13 6.75 -7.50 -7.92
CA ASN A 13 6.43 -8.45 -8.99
C ASN A 13 4.95 -8.84 -9.06
N ILE A 14 4.20 -8.76 -7.97
CA ILE A 14 2.76 -9.04 -7.95
C ILE A 14 1.98 -7.85 -8.52
N TRP A 15 2.42 -6.62 -8.20
CA TRP A 15 1.65 -5.41 -8.47
C TRP A 15 2.11 -4.60 -9.69
N LEU A 16 3.37 -4.75 -10.12
CA LEU A 16 3.86 -4.09 -11.33
C LEU A 16 3.38 -4.85 -12.57
N PRO A 17 2.72 -4.17 -13.53
CA PRO A 17 2.40 -4.77 -14.80
C PRO A 17 3.70 -5.13 -15.56
N ARG A 18 3.69 -6.26 -16.28
CA ARG A 18 4.79 -6.61 -17.18
C ARG A 18 4.80 -5.58 -18.31
N LEU A 19 5.75 -4.65 -18.25
CA LEU A 19 5.92 -3.53 -19.17
C LEU A 19 5.67 -3.95 -20.63
N GLN A 20 4.86 -3.17 -21.35
CA GLN A 20 4.47 -3.47 -22.73
C GLN A 20 5.68 -3.46 -23.68
N GLU A 21 5.83 -4.52 -24.47
CA GLU A 21 6.83 -4.63 -25.52
C GLU A 21 6.52 -3.64 -26.65
N GLY A 22 7.38 -2.64 -26.87
CA GLY A 22 7.23 -1.66 -27.94
C GLY A 22 7.70 -0.22 -27.65
N LYS A 23 7.99 0.13 -26.39
CA LYS A 23 8.50 1.46 -26.01
C LYS A 23 10.03 1.55 -26.00
N THR A 24 10.56 2.77 -26.14
CA THR A 24 12.00 3.02 -26.02
C THR A 24 12.52 2.73 -24.60
N LYS A 25 13.82 2.40 -24.46
CA LYS A 25 14.44 2.03 -23.16
C LYS A 25 14.25 3.11 -22.08
N VAL A 26 14.37 4.38 -22.48
CA VAL A 26 14.24 5.53 -21.57
C VAL A 26 12.82 5.69 -21.05
N GLU A 27 11.82 5.49 -21.91
CA GLU A 27 10.41 5.53 -21.48
C GLU A 27 10.05 4.37 -20.57
N LEU A 28 10.57 3.17 -20.84
CA LEU A 28 10.38 1.99 -20.00
C LEU A 28 10.93 2.19 -18.58
N GLU A 29 12.13 2.75 -18.44
CA GLU A 29 12.73 3.00 -17.12
C GLU A 29 11.96 4.07 -16.33
N ARG A 30 11.48 5.12 -17.01
CA ARG A 30 10.67 6.16 -16.39
C ARG A 30 9.33 5.59 -15.91
N ASP A 31 8.64 4.85 -16.77
CA ASP A 31 7.33 4.27 -16.47
C ASP A 31 7.44 3.26 -15.32
N LYS A 32 8.48 2.40 -15.33
CA LYS A 32 8.78 1.47 -14.23
C LYS A 32 8.97 2.18 -12.89
N LYS A 33 9.76 3.26 -12.86
CA LYS A 33 10.02 4.01 -11.62
C LYS A 33 8.74 4.66 -11.10
N TYR A 34 7.94 5.22 -12.01
CA TYR A 34 6.66 5.82 -11.66
C TYR A 34 5.69 4.79 -11.07
N GLU A 35 5.51 3.64 -11.73
CA GLU A 35 4.62 2.57 -11.27
C GLU A 35 5.08 1.97 -9.92
N THR A 36 6.39 1.80 -9.73
CA THR A 36 6.93 1.31 -8.46
C THR A 36 6.61 2.28 -7.31
N ASN A 37 6.83 3.57 -7.52
CA ASN A 37 6.48 4.60 -6.54
C ASN A 37 4.97 4.65 -6.29
N TRP A 38 4.16 4.47 -7.33
CA TRP A 38 2.71 4.46 -7.24
C TRP A 38 2.23 3.31 -6.35
N VAL A 39 2.73 2.08 -6.54
CA VAL A 39 2.37 0.91 -5.72
C VAL A 39 2.75 1.15 -4.26
N TRP A 40 3.96 1.64 -3.99
CA TRP A 40 4.43 1.91 -2.62
C TRP A 40 3.64 3.03 -1.95
N TYR A 41 3.31 4.10 -2.67
CA TYR A 41 2.47 5.18 -2.16
C TYR A 41 1.10 4.66 -1.71
N HIS A 42 0.43 3.86 -2.54
CA HIS A 42 -0.87 3.27 -2.21
C HIS A 42 -0.78 2.23 -1.09
N THR A 43 0.33 1.47 -1.02
CA THR A 43 0.54 0.50 0.06
C THR A 43 0.63 1.20 1.42
N VAL A 44 1.40 2.30 1.51
CA VAL A 44 1.49 3.10 2.73
C VAL A 44 0.16 3.75 3.07
N LEU A 45 -0.53 4.33 2.08
CA LEU A 45 -1.85 4.94 2.27
C LEU A 45 -2.89 3.93 2.78
N ALA A 46 -2.87 2.70 2.25
CA ALA A 46 -3.77 1.63 2.70
C ALA A 46 -3.50 1.23 4.16
N VAL A 47 -2.23 1.17 4.56
CA VAL A 47 -1.84 0.91 5.96
C VAL A 47 -2.31 2.04 6.88
N GLU A 48 -2.11 3.30 6.47
CA GLU A 48 -2.60 4.46 7.23
C GLU A 48 -4.12 4.43 7.40
N LEU A 49 -4.85 4.18 6.31
CA LEU A 49 -6.31 4.07 6.35
C LEU A 49 -6.78 2.92 7.25
N PHE A 50 -6.07 1.78 7.22
CA PHE A 50 -6.38 0.64 8.08
C PHE A 50 -6.20 0.97 9.57
N VAL A 51 -5.12 1.65 9.94
CA VAL A 51 -4.87 2.09 11.31
C VAL A 51 -5.94 3.10 11.76
N CYS A 52 -6.25 4.09 10.92
CA CYS A 52 -7.35 5.03 11.18
C CYS A 52 -8.69 4.31 11.37
N GLY A 53 -8.98 3.29 10.55
CA GLY A 53 -10.17 2.46 10.68
C GLY A 53 -10.26 1.73 12.02
N ILE A 54 -9.15 1.14 12.48
CA ILE A 54 -9.09 0.49 13.80
C ILE A 54 -9.34 1.50 14.93
N LEU A 55 -8.71 2.68 14.86
CA LEU A 55 -8.88 3.73 15.87
C LEU A 55 -10.32 4.23 15.93
N LEU A 56 -10.95 4.45 14.77
CA LEU A 56 -12.35 4.87 14.69
C LEU A 56 -13.29 3.78 15.23
N LEU A 57 -13.06 2.51 14.88
CA LEU A 57 -13.82 1.39 15.42
C LEU A 57 -13.67 1.27 16.94
N TRP A 58 -12.45 1.46 17.46
CA TRP A 58 -12.20 1.46 18.89
C TRP A 58 -13.00 2.56 19.61
N ILE A 59 -12.94 3.80 19.11
CA ILE A 59 -13.69 4.92 19.67
C ILE A 59 -15.20 4.64 19.60
N ALA A 60 -15.70 4.13 18.47
CA ALA A 60 -17.10 3.79 18.31
C ALA A 60 -17.56 2.75 19.35
N ILE A 61 -16.80 1.67 19.55
CA ILE A 61 -17.11 0.65 20.56
C ILE A 61 -17.14 1.25 21.97
N VAL A 62 -16.14 2.05 22.34
CA VAL A 62 -16.07 2.68 23.67
C VAL A 62 -17.27 3.60 23.92
N LEU A 63 -17.64 4.42 22.94
CA LEU A 63 -18.80 5.30 23.05
C LEU A 63 -20.12 4.53 23.12
N THR A 64 -20.29 3.48 22.31
CA THR A 64 -21.49 2.64 22.33
C THR A 64 -21.65 1.94 23.67
N ILE A 65 -20.58 1.38 24.23
CA ILE A 65 -20.63 0.74 25.56
C ILE A 65 -20.92 1.79 26.65
N GLY A 66 -20.26 2.94 26.62
CA GLY A 66 -20.50 4.03 27.58
C GLY A 66 -21.95 4.53 27.55
N LEU A 67 -22.55 4.64 26.36
CA LEU A 67 -23.95 5.02 26.18
C LEU A 67 -24.94 3.95 26.66
N ILE A 68 -24.60 2.67 26.53
CA ILE A 68 -25.47 1.56 26.96
C ILE A 68 -25.45 1.39 28.49
N ILE A 69 -24.35 1.75 29.15
CA ILE A 69 -24.16 1.59 30.60
C ILE A 69 -24.73 2.77 31.41
N ILE A 70 -24.89 3.94 30.81
CA ILE A 70 -25.51 5.14 31.40
C ILE A 70 -27.02 5.13 31.14
#